data_AF-A0A844Q4B9-F1
#
_entry.id   AF-A0A844Q4B9-F1
#
_cell.length_a   1.000
_cell.length_b   1.000
_cell.length_c   1.000
_cell.angle_alpha   90.00
_cell.angle_beta   90.00
_cell.angle_gamma   90.00
#
_symmetry.space_group_name_H-M   'P 1'
#
loop_
_entity.id
_entity.type
_entity.pdbx_description
1 polymer ?
#
loop_
_entity_poly.entity_id
_entity_poly.type
_entity_poly.pdbx_seq_one_letter_code
_entity_poly.pdbx_strand_id
1 'polypeptide(L)'
;MMMAVNTIKIKKGRADEVLARFAEPKAVHTYEGFVWMEVLKSDTSDLDYDEIKVCTTWEDESYFKAWAESGRTRRMHKESPTAQVSEEEKPTISAELTTFEVVHRHAPAK
;
A
#
# COMPACT_ATOMS: atom_id res chain seq x y z
N MET A 1 -0.67 14.17 12.52
CA MET A 1 0.07 13.27 11.61
C MET A 1 -0.38 11.84 11.85
N MET A 2 -0.64 11.11 10.77
CA MET A 2 -1.13 9.74 10.82
C MET A 2 -0.35 8.85 9.85
N MET A 3 -0.31 7.55 10.14
CA MET A 3 0.27 6.55 9.25
C MET A 3 -0.78 5.50 8.90
N ALA A 4 -0.92 5.20 7.61
CA ALA A 4 -1.71 4.09 7.13
C ALA A 4 -0.77 2.99 6.63
N VAL A 5 -0.97 1.77 7.13
CA VAL A 5 -0.24 0.57 6.74
C VAL A 5 -1.21 -0.39 6.08
N ASN A 6 -1.01 -0.65 4.80
CA ASN A 6 -1.72 -1.70 4.08
C ASN A 6 -0.85 -2.95 4.04
N THR A 7 -1.20 -3.94 4.87
CA THR A 7 -0.52 -5.24 4.96
C THR A 7 -1.15 -6.19 3.95
N ILE A 8 -0.34 -6.70 3.02
CA ILE A 8 -0.80 -7.52 1.90
C ILE A 8 -0.15 -8.89 2.02
N LYS A 9 -0.97 -9.93 2.19
CA LYS A 9 -0.54 -11.32 2.13
C LYS A 9 -0.53 -11.78 0.68
N ILE A 10 0.55 -12.44 0.28
CA ILE A 10 0.85 -12.82 -1.10
C ILE A 10 1.20 -14.31 -1.12
N LYS A 11 0.80 -15.01 -2.19
CA LYS A 11 1.25 -16.38 -2.44
C LYS A 11 2.77 -16.46 -2.35
N LYS A 12 3.28 -17.48 -1.66
CA LYS A 12 4.71 -17.67 -1.39
C LYS A 12 5.55 -17.57 -2.67
N GLY A 13 6.66 -16.84 -2.60
CA GLY A 13 7.60 -16.66 -3.71
C GLY A 13 7.16 -15.66 -4.78
N ARG A 14 6.01 -14.99 -4.60
CA ARG A 14 5.45 -14.04 -5.59
C ARG A 14 5.45 -12.59 -5.13
N ALA A 15 6.09 -12.26 -4.00
CA ALA A 15 6.17 -10.88 -3.51
C ALA A 15 6.72 -9.89 -4.56
N ASP A 16 7.74 -10.31 -5.30
CA ASP A 16 8.48 -9.43 -6.22
C ASP A 16 7.62 -8.95 -7.40
N GLU A 17 6.64 -9.76 -7.83
CA GLU A 17 5.65 -9.36 -8.85
C GLU A 17 4.78 -8.19 -8.38
N VAL A 18 4.46 -8.17 -7.07
CA VAL A 18 3.68 -7.09 -6.48
C VAL A 18 4.57 -5.88 -6.20
N LEU A 19 5.81 -6.09 -5.73
CA LEU A 19 6.78 -5.02 -5.48
C LEU A 19 7.17 -4.27 -6.74
N ALA A 20 7.27 -4.95 -7.89
CA ALA A 20 7.53 -4.31 -9.19
C ALA A 20 6.51 -3.19 -9.50
N ARG A 21 5.28 -3.32 -9.01
CA ARG A 21 4.25 -2.30 -9.17
C ARG A 21 4.56 -1.02 -8.39
N PHE A 22 5.36 -1.08 -7.34
CA PHE A 22 5.69 0.06 -6.48
C PHE A 22 7.07 0.65 -6.77
N ALA A 23 7.77 0.16 -7.81
CA ALA A 23 9.06 0.70 -8.26
C ALA A 23 8.94 2.16 -8.72
N GLU A 24 7.78 2.54 -9.28
CA GLU A 24 7.48 3.93 -9.64
C GLU A 24 6.43 4.53 -8.70
N PRO A 25 6.62 5.78 -8.24
CA PRO A 25 5.69 6.41 -7.33
C PRO A 25 4.37 6.75 -8.05
N LYS A 26 3.30 6.01 -7.74
CA LYS A 26 1.98 6.08 -8.39
C LYS A 26 1.13 7.30 -8.04
N ALA A 27 1.69 8.49 -8.15
CA ALA A 27 1.06 9.78 -7.87
C ALA A 27 0.65 10.05 -6.40
N VAL A 28 0.73 9.10 -5.47
CA VAL A 28 0.43 9.37 -4.05
C VAL A 28 1.24 10.54 -3.48
N HIS A 29 2.47 10.71 -3.96
CA HIS A 29 3.38 11.80 -3.58
C HIS A 29 2.93 13.19 -4.03
N THR A 30 1.92 13.30 -4.91
CA THR A 30 1.40 14.58 -5.39
C THR A 30 0.17 15.06 -4.61
N TYR A 31 -0.32 14.26 -3.66
CA TYR A 31 -1.50 14.63 -2.86
C TYR A 31 -1.12 15.55 -1.71
N GLU A 32 -1.99 16.51 -1.41
CA GLU A 32 -1.83 17.42 -0.29
C GLU A 32 -1.72 16.65 1.03
N GLY A 33 -0.83 17.11 1.92
CA GLY A 33 -0.58 16.49 3.22
C GLY A 33 0.14 15.14 3.15
N PHE A 34 0.59 14.66 1.98
CA PHE A 34 1.45 13.49 1.89
C PHE A 34 2.84 13.80 2.45
N VAL A 35 3.34 12.94 3.34
CA VAL A 35 4.65 13.11 3.96
C VAL A 35 5.68 12.16 3.36
N TRP A 36 5.41 10.85 3.40
CA TRP A 36 6.25 9.85 2.74
C TRP A 36 5.53 8.51 2.55
N MET A 37 6.12 7.66 1.71
CA MET A 37 5.69 6.27 1.50
C MET A 37 6.89 5.34 1.61
N GLU A 38 6.68 4.20 2.26
CA GLU A 38 7.64 3.12 2.37
C GLU A 38 6.95 1.81 1.96
N VAL A 39 7.69 0.96 1.25
CA VAL A 39 7.23 -0.39 0.90
C VAL A 39 8.18 -1.38 1.53
N LEU A 40 7.67 -2.16 2.47
CA LEU A 40 8.43 -3.13 3.24
C LEU A 40 8.10 -4.53 2.75
N LYS A 41 9.13 -5.36 2.58
CA LYS A 41 8.98 -6.81 2.42
C LYS A 41 9.27 -7.42 3.78
N SER A 42 8.29 -8.08 4.38
CA SER A 42 8.50 -8.76 5.67
C SER A 42 9.38 -9.99 5.47
N ASP A 43 10.20 -10.32 6.47
CA ASP A 43 10.81 -11.65 6.53
C ASP A 43 9.72 -12.67 6.88
N THR A 44 9.47 -13.60 5.97
CA THR A 44 8.42 -14.60 6.11
C THR A 44 8.96 -16.02 5.95
N SER A 45 10.24 -16.27 6.25
CA SER A 45 10.89 -17.59 6.09
C SER A 45 10.04 -18.74 6.65
N ASP A 46 9.39 -18.53 7.80
CA ASP A 46 8.64 -19.54 8.54
C ASP A 46 7.13 -19.55 8.23
N LEU A 47 6.69 -18.76 7.25
CA LEU A 47 5.28 -18.64 6.84
C LEU A 47 5.05 -19.23 5.46
N ASP A 48 3.83 -19.72 5.24
CA ASP A 48 3.33 -20.25 3.97
C ASP A 48 2.92 -19.17 2.96
N TYR A 49 3.10 -17.89 3.32
CA TYR A 49 2.86 -16.73 2.46
C TYR A 49 4.03 -15.74 2.51
N ASP A 50 4.10 -14.89 1.50
CA ASP A 50 4.90 -13.67 1.55
C ASP A 50 4.04 -12.52 2.07
N GLU A 51 4.66 -11.54 2.72
CA GLU A 51 3.98 -10.35 3.21
C GLU A 51 4.72 -9.09 2.76
N ILE A 52 3.96 -8.14 2.25
CA ILE A 52 4.44 -6.78 2.00
C ILE A 52 3.59 -5.78 2.79
N LYS A 53 4.20 -4.68 3.21
CA LYS A 53 3.52 -3.56 3.86
C LYS A 53 3.73 -2.30 3.05
N VAL A 54 2.63 -1.67 2.67
CA VAL A 54 2.65 -0.34 2.04
C VAL A 54 2.29 0.67 3.11
N CYS A 55 3.30 1.41 3.58
CA CYS A 55 3.19 2.40 4.63
C CYS A 55 3.12 3.79 4.00
N THR A 56 2.15 4.59 4.39
CA THR A 56 2.05 6.00 3.98
C THR A 56 1.85 6.87 5.19
N THR A 57 2.62 7.95 5.31
CA THR A 57 2.46 8.95 6.36
C THR A 57 1.85 10.21 5.80
N TRP A 58 0.91 10.79 6.53
CA TRP A 58 0.16 11.99 6.18
C TRP A 58 0.17 13.00 7.33
N GLU A 59 0.14 14.28 7.01
CA GLU A 59 0.07 15.37 7.98
C GLU A 59 -1.19 15.29 8.84
N ASP A 60 -2.31 14.85 8.24
CA ASP A 60 -3.61 14.69 8.87
C ASP A 60 -4.40 13.50 8.27
N GLU A 61 -5.35 12.95 9.04
CA GLU A 61 -6.21 11.85 8.59
C GLU A 61 -7.17 12.25 7.47
N SER A 62 -7.61 13.51 7.41
CA SER A 62 -8.47 14.02 6.34
C SER A 62 -7.81 13.91 4.96
N TYR A 63 -6.51 14.21 4.86
CA TYR A 63 -5.75 14.06 3.61
C TYR A 63 -5.66 12.61 3.15
N PHE A 64 -5.42 11.67 4.08
CA PHE A 64 -5.44 10.25 3.78
C PHE A 64 -6.82 9.79 3.27
N LYS A 65 -7.91 10.22 3.93
CA LYS A 65 -9.28 9.88 3.53
C LYS A 65 -9.60 10.37 2.12
N ALA A 66 -9.29 11.64 1.82
CA ALA A 66 -9.48 12.21 0.49
C ALA A 66 -8.72 11.43 -0.60
N TRP A 67 -7.46 11.06 -0.32
CA TRP A 67 -6.67 10.22 -1.22
C TRP A 67 -7.30 8.83 -1.41
N ALA A 68 -7.65 8.14 -0.32
CA ALA A 68 -8.22 6.79 -0.36
C ALA A 68 -9.55 6.74 -1.13
N GLU A 69 -10.40 7.75 -0.96
CA GLU A 69 -11.65 7.92 -1.69
C GLU A 69 -11.41 8.14 -3.19
N SER A 70 -10.45 9.00 -3.56
CA SER A 70 -10.07 9.20 -4.96
C SER A 70 -9.61 7.89 -5.64
N GLY A 71 -8.91 7.04 -4.88
CA GLY A 71 -8.48 5.71 -5.33
C GLY A 71 -9.64 4.74 -5.56
N ARG A 72 -10.68 4.77 -4.70
CA ARG A 72 -11.91 3.97 -4.87
C ARG A 72 -12.67 4.40 -6.12
N THR A 73 -12.86 5.70 -6.33
CA THR A 73 -13.55 6.24 -7.51
C THR A 73 -12.80 5.91 -8.81
N ARG A 74 -11.46 5.99 -8.81
CA ARG A 74 -10.63 5.59 -9.96
C ARG A 74 -10.76 4.11 -10.30
N ARG A 75 -10.95 3.23 -9.31
CA ARG A 75 -11.17 1.79 -9.54
C ARG A 75 -12.55 1.52 -10.13
N MET A 76 -13.60 2.18 -9.62
CA MET A 76 -14.96 2.07 -10.17
C MET A 76 -15.06 2.53 -11.62
N HIS A 77 -14.33 3.59 -12.02
CA HIS A 77 -14.29 4.04 -13.41
C HIS A 77 -13.36 3.22 -14.33
N LYS A 78 -12.52 2.33 -13.78
CA LYS A 78 -11.62 1.46 -14.56
C LYS A 78 -12.24 0.10 -14.91
N GLU A 79 -13.45 -0.20 -14.45
CA GLU A 79 -14.21 -1.37 -14.86
C GLU A 79 -14.77 -1.16 -16.29
N SER A 80 -13.89 -1.24 -17.28
CA SER A 80 -14.21 -1.54 -18.68
C SER A 80 -13.96 -3.04 -18.94
N PRO A 81 -14.65 -3.69 -19.89
CA PRO A 81 -14.92 -5.14 -19.89
C PRO A 81 -13.75 -6.06 -20.28
N THR A 82 -12.51 -5.59 -20.32
CA THR A 82 -11.41 -6.32 -20.98
C THR A 82 -10.23 -6.55 -20.04
N ALA A 83 -10.38 -7.54 -19.15
CA ALA A 83 -9.31 -8.42 -18.67
C ALA A 83 -9.88 -9.34 -17.57
N GLN A 84 -10.50 -10.44 -17.98
CA GLN A 84 -10.74 -11.58 -17.08
C GLN A 84 -9.39 -12.25 -16.80
N VAL A 85 -8.58 -11.64 -15.93
CA VAL A 85 -7.52 -12.38 -15.23
C VAL A 85 -8.27 -13.20 -14.18
N SER A 86 -8.26 -14.53 -14.32
CA SER A 86 -8.88 -15.44 -13.37
C SER A 86 -8.38 -15.11 -11.95
N GLU A 87 -9.25 -15.19 -10.95
CA GLU A 87 -8.85 -14.89 -9.56
C GLU A 87 -7.70 -15.78 -9.07
N GLU A 88 -7.56 -16.97 -9.67
CA GLU A 88 -6.46 -17.91 -9.42
C GLU A 88 -5.07 -17.37 -9.81
N GLU A 89 -4.96 -16.49 -10.81
CA GLU A 89 -3.68 -15.94 -11.27
C GLU A 89 -3.16 -14.80 -10.39
N LYS A 90 -4.03 -14.16 -9.60
CA LYS A 90 -3.64 -13.03 -8.74
C LYS A 90 -2.69 -13.50 -7.62
N PRO A 91 -1.55 -12.81 -7.43
CA PRO A 91 -0.59 -13.17 -6.38
C PRO A 91 -1.08 -12.80 -4.97
N THR A 92 -2.00 -11.83 -4.84
CA THR A 92 -2.54 -11.37 -3.55
C THR A 92 -3.56 -12.34 -2.97
N ILE A 93 -3.38 -12.73 -1.71
CA ILE A 93 -4.32 -13.54 -0.90
C ILE A 93 -5.31 -12.61 -0.18
N SER A 94 -4.79 -11.63 0.55
CA SER A 94 -5.61 -10.67 1.30
C SER A 94 -4.87 -9.35 1.49
N ALA A 95 -5.62 -8.31 1.86
CA ALA A 95 -5.09 -7.01 2.23
C ALA A 95 -5.84 -6.48 3.46
N GLU A 96 -5.10 -5.95 4.43
CA GLU A 96 -5.62 -5.38 5.67
C GLU A 96 -5.06 -3.97 5.86
N LEU A 97 -5.95 -3.01 6.06
CA LEU A 97 -5.59 -1.62 6.33
C LEU A 97 -5.63 -1.35 7.83
N THR A 98 -4.49 -0.92 8.37
CA THR A 98 -4.37 -0.45 9.76
C THR A 98 -3.93 1.01 9.77
N THR A 99 -4.53 1.84 10.61
CA THR A 99 -4.16 3.25 10.78
C THR A 99 -3.57 3.49 12.17
N PHE A 100 -2.65 4.44 12.25
CA PHE A 100 -1.90 4.79 13.45
C PHE A 100 -1.81 6.31 13.59
N GLU A 101 -1.85 6.78 14.84
CA GLU A 101 -1.41 8.13 15.19
C GLU A 101 0.12 8.13 15.33
N VAL A 102 0.79 9.07 14.67
CA VAL A 102 2.25 9.22 14.81
C VAL A 102 2.52 10.15 15.99
N VAL A 103 2.72 9.56 17.18
CA VAL A 103 2.94 10.31 18.43
C VAL A 103 4.37 10.86 18.54
N HIS A 104 5.36 10.10 18.06
CA HIS A 104 6.77 10.51 18.07
C HIS A 104 7.47 10.18 16.75
N ARG A 105 8.41 11.04 16.35
CA ARG A 105 9.28 10.87 15.18
C ARG A 105 10.63 11.53 15.42
N HIS A 106 11.70 10.81 15.10
CA HIS A 106 13.07 11.32 15.16
C HIS A 106 13.69 11.27 13.76
N ALA A 107 14.29 12.38 13.33
CA ALA A 107 15.11 12.43 12.13
C ALA A 107 16.60 12.26 12.50
N PRO A 108 17.48 11.86 11.58
CA PRO A 108 18.92 11.82 11.83
C PRO A 108 19.41 13.17 12.41
N ALA A 109 20.30 13.12 13.39
CA ALA A 109 21.04 14.30 13.81
C ALA A 109 21.82 14.82 12.60
N LYS A 110 21.68 16.12 12.31
CA LYS A 110 22.35 16.78 11.19
C LYS A 110 23.87 16.60 11.24
#